data_AF-A0AB36WRT3-F1
#
_entry.id   AF-A0AB36WRT3-F1
#
_cell.length_a   1.000
_cell.length_b   1.000
_cell.length_c   1.000
_cell.angle_alpha   90.00
_cell.angle_beta   90.00
_cell.angle_gamma   90.00
#
_symmetry.space_group_name_H-M   'P 1'
#
loop_
_entity.id
_entity.type
_entity.pdbx_description
1 polymer ?
#
loop_
_entity_poly.entity_id
_entity_poly.type
_entity_poly.pdbx_seq_one_letter_code
_entity_poly.pdbx_strand_id
1 'polypeptide(L)'
;MSQNNTFNRLKKSSTVFFGLILGLLVSSDVLAECALAEGYKLPNGVVFDEHCEFDGELAPVIKGSKYGFIDKQGVIKIPTQYDFPIAFVEGLASVHKDNLSGYINMQGEVIIPLKYSLTYPFEDGLAVVGVDNRRGVIDKQGQIIIPIIYDDLMGFNEGLSAVENEGKYGYIDINNKLVIPYEYDSTISFTEGLAAVEKNEKFGFIDRLNNIVIPIEYYSATWFSGGLAVVNNDDKFMIINRSNQVVKELDYAMVFPFINGLALVLSMITVSMDLLTKMVM
;
A
#
# COMPACT_ATOMS: atom_id res chain seq x y z
N MET A 1 24.43 -31.30 3.22
CA MET A 1 24.86 -29.89 3.48
C MET A 1 24.58 -29.08 2.23
N SER A 2 23.99 -27.89 2.42
CA SER A 2 23.79 -26.84 1.41
C SER A 2 22.87 -27.16 0.24
N GLN A 3 21.60 -26.72 0.34
CA GLN A 3 20.83 -25.92 -0.63
C GLN A 3 19.40 -25.75 -0.08
N ASN A 4 19.11 -24.66 0.64
CA ASN A 4 17.74 -24.21 0.98
C ASN A 4 17.80 -22.83 1.65
N ASN A 5 18.26 -21.80 0.94
CA ASN A 5 18.31 -20.43 1.49
C ASN A 5 17.94 -19.31 0.51
N THR A 6 17.21 -19.62 -0.56
CA THR A 6 16.87 -18.61 -1.59
C THR A 6 15.39 -18.19 -1.58
N PHE A 7 14.50 -18.91 -0.88
CA PHE A 7 13.06 -18.60 -0.85
C PHE A 7 12.61 -17.68 0.30
N ASN A 8 13.41 -17.49 1.35
CA ASN A 8 13.01 -16.71 2.54
C ASN A 8 13.31 -15.21 2.48
N ARG A 9 13.74 -14.66 1.33
CA ARG A 9 14.06 -13.22 1.20
C ARG A 9 13.00 -12.37 0.49
N LEU A 10 11.88 -12.95 0.06
CA LEU A 10 10.82 -12.24 -0.69
C LEU A 10 9.58 -11.86 0.15
N LYS A 11 9.57 -12.09 1.47
CA LYS A 11 8.39 -11.83 2.34
C LYS A 11 8.34 -10.46 3.03
N LYS A 12 9.19 -9.48 2.68
CA LYS A 12 9.26 -8.18 3.40
C LYS A 12 8.91 -6.92 2.60
N SER A 13 8.16 -7.03 1.50
CA SER A 13 7.63 -5.81 0.87
C SER A 13 6.37 -6.06 0.04
N SER A 14 5.23 -6.06 0.73
CA SER A 14 3.90 -6.08 0.11
C SER A 14 3.57 -4.78 -0.64
N THR A 15 4.43 -3.76 -0.57
CA THR A 15 4.29 -2.50 -1.32
C THR A 15 5.16 -2.47 -2.58
N VAL A 16 6.20 -3.30 -2.69
CA VAL A 16 7.07 -3.36 -3.89
C VAL A 16 6.51 -4.28 -4.98
N PHE A 17 5.60 -5.20 -4.64
CA PHE A 17 5.12 -6.20 -5.60
C PHE A 17 4.04 -5.70 -6.58
N PHE A 18 3.42 -4.54 -6.34
CA PHE A 18 2.48 -3.93 -7.29
C PHE A 18 3.18 -3.32 -8.51
N GLY A 19 4.49 -3.04 -8.43
CA GLY A 19 5.26 -2.51 -9.55
C GLY A 19 5.76 -3.56 -10.56
N LEU A 20 5.69 -4.87 -10.23
CA LEU A 20 6.36 -5.91 -11.03
C LEU A 20 5.42 -6.71 -11.95
N ILE A 21 4.11 -6.73 -11.70
CA ILE A 21 3.15 -7.48 -12.55
C ILE A 21 2.48 -6.58 -13.61
N LEU A 22 2.50 -5.25 -13.44
CA LEU A 22 2.22 -4.31 -14.53
C LEU A 22 3.46 -3.99 -15.38
N GLY A 23 4.64 -4.54 -15.03
CA GLY A 23 5.92 -4.22 -15.65
C GLY A 23 6.31 -5.07 -16.88
N LEU A 24 5.44 -5.95 -17.37
CA LEU A 24 5.78 -6.87 -18.48
C LEU A 24 4.93 -6.71 -19.76
N LEU A 25 4.09 -5.67 -19.84
CA LEU A 25 3.52 -5.18 -21.10
C LEU A 25 3.51 -3.66 -21.19
N VAL A 26 4.47 -3.00 -20.55
CA VAL A 26 4.79 -1.60 -20.87
C VAL A 26 5.77 -1.66 -22.03
N SER A 27 5.25 -1.83 -23.25
CA SER A 27 6.06 -1.58 -24.44
C SER A 27 6.59 -0.15 -24.35
N SER A 28 7.65 0.15 -25.08
CA SER A 28 8.18 1.50 -25.29
C SER A 28 7.13 2.54 -25.73
N ASP A 29 5.89 2.12 -25.97
CA ASP A 29 4.76 2.93 -26.41
C ASP A 29 4.01 3.61 -25.25
N VAL A 30 4.08 3.14 -24.00
CA VAL A 30 3.47 3.86 -22.84
C VAL A 30 4.28 5.09 -22.45
N LEU A 31 5.61 5.04 -22.60
CA LEU A 31 6.46 6.24 -22.50
C LEU A 31 6.09 7.29 -23.58
N ALA A 32 5.40 6.87 -24.66
CA ALA A 32 4.97 7.75 -25.74
C ALA A 32 3.60 8.41 -25.47
N GLU A 33 2.80 7.97 -24.49
CA GLU A 33 1.54 8.65 -24.13
C GLU A 33 1.75 9.88 -23.25
N CYS A 34 2.82 9.92 -22.45
CA CYS A 34 3.22 11.11 -21.68
C CYS A 34 3.56 12.34 -22.54
N ALA A 35 3.89 12.12 -23.82
CA ALA A 35 4.29 13.16 -24.77
C ALA A 35 3.17 13.57 -25.75
N LEU A 36 1.96 12.98 -25.65
CA LEU A 36 0.81 13.31 -26.50
C LEU A 36 -0.10 14.41 -25.92
N ALA A 37 0.23 14.98 -24.75
CA ALA A 37 -0.30 16.28 -24.32
C ALA A 37 0.50 17.42 -24.96
N GLU A 38 0.24 17.63 -26.25
CA GLU A 38 0.85 18.61 -27.15
C GLU A 38 0.98 20.03 -26.53
N GLY A 39 2.21 20.51 -26.25
CA GLY A 39 2.48 21.95 -26.11
C GLY A 39 3.42 22.43 -25.00
N TYR A 40 3.81 21.59 -24.04
CA TYR A 40 4.66 22.03 -22.93
C TYR A 40 6.12 22.20 -23.36
N LYS A 41 6.65 23.43 -23.24
CA LYS A 41 8.07 23.71 -23.39
C LYS A 41 8.77 23.45 -22.05
N LEU A 42 9.27 22.23 -21.87
CA LEU A 42 10.05 21.86 -20.69
C LEU A 42 11.44 22.51 -20.72
N PRO A 43 12.01 22.88 -19.55
CA PRO A 43 13.40 23.30 -19.48
C PRO A 43 14.37 22.19 -19.94
N ASN A 44 15.54 22.57 -20.46
CA ASN A 44 16.53 21.61 -20.95
C ASN A 44 16.91 20.56 -19.89
N GLY A 45 16.84 19.29 -20.29
CA GLY A 45 17.18 18.13 -19.47
C GLY A 45 16.14 17.76 -18.41
N VAL A 46 14.96 18.38 -18.44
CA VAL A 46 13.81 18.04 -17.60
C VAL A 46 12.87 17.15 -18.40
N VAL A 47 12.41 16.07 -17.78
CA VAL A 47 11.39 15.16 -18.31
C VAL A 47 10.33 14.93 -17.24
N PHE A 48 9.12 14.54 -17.64
CA PHE A 48 8.14 14.00 -16.68
C PHE A 48 8.61 12.66 -16.13
N ASP A 49 8.07 12.26 -14.97
CA ASP A 49 8.23 10.90 -14.48
C ASP A 49 7.39 9.90 -15.29
N GLU A 50 7.35 8.63 -14.87
CA GLU A 50 6.64 7.58 -15.62
C GLU A 50 5.11 7.69 -15.54
N HIS A 51 4.56 8.49 -14.63
CA HIS A 51 3.12 8.63 -14.40
C HIS A 51 2.54 9.89 -15.05
N CYS A 52 3.31 10.97 -15.19
CA CYS A 52 2.94 12.19 -15.94
C CYS A 52 1.60 12.84 -15.51
N GLU A 53 1.17 12.63 -14.27
CA GLU A 53 -0.10 13.15 -13.76
C GLU A 53 0.11 14.46 -12.98
N PHE A 54 -0.73 15.45 -13.27
CA PHE A 54 -0.85 16.64 -12.45
C PHE A 54 -1.71 16.33 -11.23
N ASP A 55 -1.11 16.38 -10.04
CA ASP A 55 -1.82 16.41 -8.78
C ASP A 55 -2.23 17.86 -8.47
N GLY A 56 -3.44 18.21 -8.92
CA GLY A 56 -3.94 19.57 -8.90
C GLY A 56 -3.22 20.47 -9.91
N GLU A 57 -2.26 21.28 -9.43
CA GLU A 57 -1.52 22.26 -10.23
C GLU A 57 -0.07 21.87 -10.52
N LEU A 58 0.41 20.77 -9.92
CA LEU A 58 1.80 20.34 -10.04
C LEU A 58 1.92 18.91 -10.54
N ALA A 59 2.92 18.67 -11.39
CA ALA A 59 3.32 17.34 -11.80
C ALA A 59 4.79 17.08 -11.42
N PRO A 60 5.15 15.86 -11.00
CA PRO A 60 6.53 15.48 -10.76
C PRO A 60 7.34 15.51 -12.05
N VAL A 61 8.57 16.03 -11.95
CA VAL A 61 9.53 16.06 -13.07
C VAL A 61 10.92 15.66 -12.60
N ILE A 62 11.69 15.10 -13.51
CA ILE A 62 13.04 14.58 -13.27
C ILE A 62 14.04 15.41 -14.07
N LYS A 63 15.14 15.79 -13.42
CA LYS A 63 16.34 16.32 -14.08
C LYS A 63 17.57 15.60 -13.55
N GLY A 64 18.28 14.91 -14.44
CA GLY A 64 19.34 13.99 -14.02
C GLY A 64 18.73 12.83 -13.23
N SER A 65 19.10 12.70 -11.95
CA SER A 65 18.57 11.68 -11.04
C SER A 65 17.71 12.28 -9.90
N LYS A 66 17.35 13.56 -10.00
CA LYS A 66 16.64 14.28 -8.94
C LYS A 66 15.27 14.74 -9.42
N TYR A 67 14.32 14.67 -8.51
CA TYR A 67 12.94 15.05 -8.73
C TYR A 67 12.65 16.45 -8.19
N GLY A 68 11.75 17.12 -8.89
CA GLY A 68 11.12 18.39 -8.54
C GLY A 68 9.67 18.39 -9.05
N PHE A 69 9.05 19.56 -9.10
CA PHE A 69 7.68 19.71 -9.58
C PHE A 69 7.52 20.90 -10.51
N ILE A 70 6.71 20.71 -11.54
CA ILE A 70 6.43 21.70 -12.60
C ILE A 70 4.96 22.10 -12.56
N ASP A 71 4.65 23.35 -12.91
CA ASP A 71 3.28 23.81 -13.11
C ASP A 71 2.76 23.52 -14.52
N LYS A 72 1.45 23.78 -14.73
CA LYS A 72 0.78 23.71 -16.04
C LYS A 72 1.25 24.75 -17.06
N GLN A 73 2.28 25.53 -16.75
CA GLN A 73 2.93 26.46 -17.70
C GLN A 73 4.34 25.98 -18.08
N GLY A 74 4.80 24.83 -17.55
CA GLY A 74 6.15 24.33 -17.79
C GLY A 74 7.22 25.00 -16.93
N VAL A 75 6.82 25.69 -15.85
CA VAL A 75 7.74 26.35 -14.92
C VAL A 75 7.98 25.45 -13.71
N ILE A 76 9.25 25.16 -13.42
CA ILE A 76 9.64 24.42 -12.21
C ILE A 76 9.27 25.26 -10.99
N LYS A 77 8.33 24.79 -10.17
CA LYS A 77 7.95 25.41 -8.89
C LYS A 77 8.79 24.88 -7.73
N ILE A 78 9.07 23.59 -7.76
CA ILE A 78 9.86 22.93 -6.73
C ILE A 78 11.13 22.41 -7.41
N PRO A 79 12.32 22.93 -7.03
CA PRO A 79 13.57 22.55 -7.68
C PRO A 79 13.82 21.04 -7.67
N THR A 80 14.47 20.55 -8.73
CA THR A 80 14.87 19.14 -8.83
C THR A 80 16.01 18.83 -7.86
N GLN A 81 15.67 18.39 -6.65
CA GLN A 81 16.63 18.18 -5.56
C GLN A 81 16.36 16.94 -4.71
N TYR A 82 15.20 16.30 -4.88
CA TYR A 82 14.78 15.14 -4.10
C TYR A 82 15.14 13.85 -4.82
N ASP A 83 15.40 12.78 -4.06
CA ASP A 83 15.71 11.46 -4.59
C ASP A 83 14.45 10.74 -5.09
N PHE A 84 13.34 10.93 -4.40
CA PHE A 84 12.03 10.37 -4.76
C PHE A 84 10.92 11.18 -4.06
N PRO A 85 9.94 11.72 -4.81
CA PRO A 85 8.74 12.31 -4.25
C PRO A 85 7.59 11.30 -4.30
N ILE A 86 6.70 11.40 -3.33
CA ILE A 86 5.35 10.84 -3.43
C ILE A 86 4.40 12.02 -3.74
N ALA A 87 3.37 11.79 -4.54
CA ALA A 87 2.37 12.79 -4.94
C ALA A 87 1.76 13.57 -3.75
N PHE A 88 1.12 14.70 -4.04
CA PHE A 88 0.53 15.59 -3.05
C PHE A 88 -0.79 15.06 -2.50
N VAL A 89 -0.71 14.19 -1.50
CA VAL A 89 -1.91 13.69 -0.83
C VAL A 89 -2.34 14.66 0.27
N GLU A 90 -3.58 15.12 0.18
CA GLU A 90 -4.19 16.10 1.08
C GLU A 90 -3.36 17.39 1.31
N GLY A 91 -2.68 17.84 0.26
CA GLY A 91 -1.89 19.08 0.23
C GLY A 91 -0.43 18.95 0.68
N LEU A 92 0.03 17.75 1.03
CA LEU A 92 1.42 17.47 1.42
C LEU A 92 2.02 16.34 0.58
N ALA A 93 3.25 16.53 0.13
CA ALA A 93 4.03 15.51 -0.56
C ALA A 93 5.13 14.98 0.37
N SER A 94 5.24 13.67 0.50
CA SER A 94 6.40 13.04 1.12
C SER A 94 7.58 13.15 0.17
N VAL A 95 8.71 13.65 0.66
CA VAL A 95 9.94 13.80 -0.14
C VAL A 95 11.14 13.20 0.55
N HIS A 96 12.00 12.57 -0.26
CA HIS A 96 13.23 11.96 0.20
C HIS A 96 14.47 12.75 -0.23
N LYS A 97 15.41 12.94 0.68
CA LYS A 97 16.72 13.54 0.42
C LYS A 97 17.75 13.01 1.41
N ASP A 98 18.89 12.56 0.90
CA ASP A 98 20.04 12.15 1.72
C ASP A 98 19.70 11.05 2.75
N ASN A 99 18.91 10.04 2.33
CA ASN A 99 18.40 8.94 3.17
C ASN A 99 17.37 9.35 4.25
N LEU A 100 16.90 10.59 4.23
CA LEU A 100 15.87 11.09 5.13
C LEU A 100 14.63 11.54 4.38
N SER A 101 13.49 11.38 5.01
CA SER A 101 12.20 11.77 4.50
C SER A 101 11.48 12.75 5.43
N GLY A 102 10.66 13.60 4.81
CA GLY A 102 9.82 14.61 5.44
C GLY A 102 8.70 15.00 4.48
N TYR A 103 8.01 16.11 4.75
CA TYR A 103 6.89 16.55 3.93
C TYR A 103 7.00 18.01 3.53
N ILE A 104 6.64 18.27 2.28
CA ILE A 104 6.55 19.63 1.72
C ILE A 104 5.12 19.95 1.32
N ASN A 105 4.77 21.24 1.32
CA ASN A 105 3.53 21.72 0.71
C ASN A 105 3.72 21.98 -0.81
N MET A 106 2.64 22.39 -1.47
CA MET A 106 2.64 22.72 -2.91
C MET A 106 3.53 23.92 -3.29
N GLN A 107 4.01 24.68 -2.31
CA GLN A 107 4.99 25.76 -2.53
C GLN A 107 6.43 25.25 -2.43
N GLY A 108 6.64 23.98 -2.07
CA GLY A 108 7.95 23.39 -1.84
C GLY A 108 8.52 23.70 -0.45
N GLU A 109 7.73 24.29 0.44
CA GLU A 109 8.14 24.60 1.81
C GLU A 109 8.11 23.32 2.63
N VAL A 110 9.19 23.07 3.39
CA VAL A 110 9.27 21.93 4.31
C VAL A 110 8.37 22.18 5.51
N ILE A 111 7.23 21.50 5.55
CA ILE A 111 6.28 21.55 6.66
C ILE A 111 6.72 20.60 7.77
N ILE A 112 7.16 19.41 7.40
CA ILE A 112 7.68 18.41 8.33
C ILE A 112 9.15 18.14 7.96
N PRO A 113 10.10 18.42 8.86
CA PRO A 113 11.53 18.26 8.59
C PRO A 113 11.91 16.87 8.10
N LEU A 114 12.90 16.81 7.20
CA LEU A 114 13.48 15.56 6.73
C LEU A 114 14.33 14.93 7.84
N LYS A 115 13.71 14.07 8.63
CA LYS A 115 14.34 13.42 9.81
C LYS A 115 13.91 11.97 9.99
N TYR A 116 12.96 11.50 9.19
CA TYR A 116 12.44 10.13 9.26
C TYR A 116 13.18 9.24 8.28
N SER A 117 13.39 7.98 8.63
CA SER A 117 13.95 6.99 7.71
C SER A 117 12.91 6.48 6.69
N LEU A 118 11.63 6.67 6.99
CA LEU A 118 10.48 6.26 6.18
C LEU A 118 9.29 7.16 6.46
N THR A 119 8.50 7.45 5.43
CA THR A 119 7.27 8.23 5.47
C THR A 119 6.25 7.61 4.52
N TYR A 120 4.99 7.54 4.92
CA TYR A 120 3.87 7.17 4.06
C TYR A 120 3.02 8.39 3.70
N PRO A 121 2.20 8.35 2.64
CA PRO A 121 1.22 9.40 2.36
C PRO A 121 0.30 9.67 3.56
N PHE A 122 -0.24 10.89 3.60
CA PHE A 122 -1.31 11.21 4.54
C PHE A 122 -2.61 10.51 4.14
N GLU A 123 -3.34 10.02 5.12
CA GLU A 123 -4.69 9.47 4.99
C GLU A 123 -5.49 9.92 6.22
N ASP A 124 -6.62 10.61 5.99
CA ASP A 124 -7.45 11.23 7.03
C ASP A 124 -6.65 12.13 7.98
N GLY A 125 -5.67 12.85 7.42
CA GLY A 125 -4.80 13.77 8.16
C GLY A 125 -3.75 13.12 9.06
N LEU A 126 -3.53 11.81 8.95
CA LEU A 126 -2.49 11.07 9.65
C LEU A 126 -1.49 10.46 8.67
N ALA A 127 -0.24 10.33 9.08
CA ALA A 127 0.78 9.63 8.29
C ALA A 127 1.65 8.75 9.16
N VAL A 128 1.95 7.55 8.67
CA VAL A 128 2.91 6.64 9.31
C VAL A 128 4.34 7.11 8.99
N VAL A 129 5.17 7.18 10.01
CA VAL A 129 6.59 7.58 9.90
C VAL A 129 7.49 6.65 10.67
N GLY A 130 8.75 6.54 10.22
CA GLY A 130 9.73 5.63 10.79
C GLY A 130 11.02 6.33 11.25
N VAL A 131 11.60 5.83 12.34
CA VAL A 131 12.95 6.15 12.83
C VAL A 131 13.59 4.85 13.31
N ASP A 132 14.82 4.54 12.88
CA ASP A 132 15.59 3.36 13.34
C ASP A 132 14.81 2.02 13.28
N ASN A 133 14.03 1.82 12.20
CA ASN A 133 13.14 0.68 11.98
C ASN A 133 11.95 0.57 12.95
N ARG A 134 11.68 1.61 13.76
CA ARG A 134 10.45 1.73 14.55
C ARG A 134 9.48 2.66 13.84
N ARG A 135 8.18 2.40 13.98
CA ARG A 135 7.10 3.17 13.36
C ARG A 135 6.20 3.82 14.39
N GLY A 136 5.65 4.96 14.01
CA GLY A 136 4.64 5.73 14.73
C GLY A 136 3.80 6.54 13.75
N VAL A 137 2.96 7.42 14.26
CA VAL A 137 2.03 8.22 13.43
C VAL A 137 2.15 9.68 13.81
N ILE A 138 2.13 10.55 12.80
CA ILE A 138 2.09 12.00 12.96
C ILE A 138 0.84 12.61 12.33
N ASP A 139 0.48 13.81 12.78
CA ASP A 139 -0.47 14.68 12.09
C ASP A 139 0.21 15.52 11.00
N LYS A 140 -0.58 16.35 10.30
CA LYS A 140 -0.10 17.26 9.24
C LYS A 140 0.84 18.36 9.73
N GLN A 141 0.91 18.61 11.04
CA GLN A 141 1.85 19.55 11.64
C GLN A 141 3.13 18.85 12.11
N GLY A 142 3.24 17.53 11.94
CA GLY A 142 4.37 16.72 12.36
C GLY A 142 4.36 16.37 13.85
N GLN A 143 3.23 16.56 14.55
CA GLN A 143 3.09 16.14 15.94
C GLN A 143 2.93 14.64 16.01
N ILE A 144 3.62 14.01 16.96
CA ILE A 144 3.54 12.57 17.18
C ILE A 144 2.20 12.26 17.86
N ILE A 145 1.30 11.59 17.12
CA ILE A 145 0.01 11.09 17.62
C ILE A 145 0.20 9.70 18.22
N ILE A 146 0.91 8.82 17.51
CA ILE A 146 1.30 7.50 18.01
C ILE A 146 2.83 7.48 18.15
N PRO A 147 3.38 7.14 19.33
CA PRO A 147 4.82 7.09 19.55
C PRO A 147 5.53 6.18 18.54
N ILE A 148 6.75 6.55 18.14
CA ILE A 148 7.56 5.80 17.18
C ILE A 148 8.25 4.64 17.89
N ILE A 149 7.43 3.66 18.29
CA ILE A 149 7.82 2.57 19.17
C ILE A 149 7.33 1.22 18.68
N TYR A 150 6.79 1.06 17.47
CA TYR A 150 6.34 -0.25 16.99
C TYR A 150 7.31 -0.82 15.98
N ASP A 151 7.46 -2.15 15.91
CA ASP A 151 8.29 -2.79 14.88
C ASP A 151 7.68 -2.59 13.49
N ASP A 152 6.36 -2.67 13.41
CA ASP A 152 5.54 -2.31 12.27
C ASP A 152 4.26 -1.63 12.75
N LEU A 153 3.72 -0.73 11.93
CA LEU A 153 2.47 -0.04 12.14
C LEU A 153 1.87 0.25 10.75
N MET A 154 0.63 -0.21 10.55
CA MET A 154 -0.14 0.05 9.34
C MET A 154 -1.01 1.31 9.50
N GLY A 155 -1.50 1.89 8.39
CA GLY A 155 -2.45 2.99 8.43
C GLY A 155 -3.71 2.65 9.23
N PHE A 156 -4.40 3.68 9.75
CA PHE A 156 -5.66 3.48 10.46
C PHE A 156 -6.77 3.14 9.46
N ASN A 157 -7.49 2.05 9.72
CA ASN A 157 -8.68 1.65 8.98
C ASN A 157 -9.80 1.34 9.97
N GLU A 158 -10.98 1.91 9.75
CA GLU A 158 -12.14 1.80 10.66
C GLU A 158 -11.82 2.17 12.13
N GLY A 159 -10.86 3.09 12.32
CA GLY A 159 -10.42 3.58 13.63
C GLY A 159 -9.47 2.65 14.39
N LEU A 160 -8.97 1.58 13.76
CA LEU A 160 -7.95 0.69 14.31
C LEU A 160 -6.72 0.63 13.40
N SER A 161 -5.54 0.45 13.99
CA SER A 161 -4.29 0.23 13.27
C SER A 161 -3.66 -1.07 13.75
N ALA A 162 -3.23 -1.91 12.81
CA ALA A 162 -2.43 -3.09 13.12
C ALA A 162 -1.00 -2.67 13.49
N VAL A 163 -0.51 -3.18 14.61
CA VAL A 163 0.83 -2.91 15.12
C VAL A 163 1.56 -4.20 15.44
N GLU A 164 2.84 -4.26 15.07
CA GLU A 164 3.74 -5.33 15.43
C GLU A 164 4.59 -4.92 16.62
N ASN A 165 4.68 -5.80 17.61
CA ASN A 165 5.62 -5.68 18.70
C ASN A 165 6.19 -7.06 19.03
N GLU A 166 7.52 -7.18 19.02
CA GLU A 166 8.23 -8.42 19.35
C GLU A 166 7.81 -9.63 18.48
N GLY A 167 7.54 -9.37 17.19
CA GLY A 167 7.20 -10.42 16.22
C GLY A 167 5.74 -10.89 16.24
N LYS A 168 4.85 -10.19 16.97
CA LYS A 168 3.42 -10.48 17.01
C LYS A 168 2.60 -9.23 16.70
N TYR A 169 1.49 -9.44 16.01
CA TYR A 169 0.53 -8.40 15.65
C TYR A 169 -0.62 -8.33 16.65
N GLY A 170 -0.99 -7.10 16.98
CA GLY A 170 -2.21 -6.70 17.67
C GLY A 170 -2.79 -5.45 17.02
N TYR A 171 -3.79 -4.84 17.64
CA TYR A 171 -4.41 -3.60 17.13
C TYR A 171 -4.55 -2.55 18.20
N ILE A 172 -4.23 -1.31 17.83
CA ILE A 172 -4.42 -0.12 18.65
C ILE A 172 -5.52 0.78 18.09
N ASP A 173 -6.15 1.56 18.96
CA ASP A 173 -6.97 2.69 18.55
C ASP A 173 -6.12 3.96 18.31
N ILE A 174 -6.78 5.03 17.87
CA ILE A 174 -6.14 6.32 17.60
C ILE A 174 -5.51 7.00 18.82
N ASN A 175 -5.89 6.57 20.03
CA ASN A 175 -5.31 7.04 21.29
C ASN A 175 -4.15 6.15 21.75
N ASN A 176 -3.63 5.29 20.88
CA ASN A 176 -2.58 4.32 21.17
C ASN A 176 -2.98 3.26 22.22
N LYS A 177 -4.28 3.02 22.42
CA LYS A 177 -4.75 1.98 23.33
C LYS A 177 -4.77 0.64 22.60
N LEU A 178 -4.09 -0.36 23.14
CA LEU A 178 -4.18 -1.74 22.65
C LEU A 178 -5.61 -2.27 22.84
N VAL A 179 -6.31 -2.50 21.74
CA VAL A 179 -7.68 -3.03 21.67
C VAL A 179 -7.66 -4.54 21.45
N ILE A 180 -6.74 -5.02 20.62
CA ILE A 180 -6.55 -6.44 20.31
C ILE A 180 -5.11 -6.83 20.70
N PRO A 181 -4.91 -7.87 21.54
CA PRO A 181 -3.59 -8.26 22.01
C PRO A 181 -2.62 -8.69 20.91
N TYR A 182 -1.32 -8.64 21.21
CA TYR A 182 -0.26 -9.17 20.35
C TYR A 182 -0.28 -10.71 20.35
N GLU A 183 -1.10 -11.31 19.51
CA GLU A 183 -1.25 -12.77 19.46
C GLU A 183 -1.16 -13.39 18.06
N TYR A 184 -1.14 -12.56 17.03
CA TYR A 184 -1.17 -13.00 15.63
C TYR A 184 0.21 -12.97 15.00
N ASP A 185 0.49 -13.93 14.13
CA ASP A 185 1.75 -14.03 13.38
C ASP A 185 1.82 -12.98 12.25
N SER A 186 0.67 -12.65 11.69
CA SER A 186 0.48 -11.67 10.62
C SER A 186 -0.97 -11.19 10.61
N THR A 187 -1.24 -10.08 9.94
CA THR A 187 -2.59 -9.53 9.85
C THR A 187 -2.80 -8.61 8.65
N ILE A 188 -4.07 -8.37 8.33
CA ILE A 188 -4.53 -7.39 7.35
C ILE A 188 -5.38 -6.34 8.08
N SER A 189 -5.42 -5.12 7.56
CA SER A 189 -6.26 -4.04 8.12
C SER A 189 -7.75 -4.40 8.12
N PHE A 190 -8.49 -3.82 9.06
CA PHE A 190 -9.95 -4.01 9.14
C PHE A 190 -10.63 -3.43 7.90
N THR A 191 -11.52 -4.21 7.30
CA THR A 191 -12.46 -3.76 6.27
C THR A 191 -13.81 -4.42 6.48
N GLU A 192 -14.87 -3.63 6.33
CA GLU A 192 -16.25 -4.06 6.57
C GLU A 192 -16.48 -4.65 7.99
N GLY A 193 -15.69 -4.21 8.98
CA GLY A 193 -15.73 -4.70 10.35
C GLY A 193 -15.04 -6.05 10.61
N LEU A 194 -14.32 -6.61 9.62
CA LEU A 194 -13.54 -7.84 9.77
C LEU A 194 -12.08 -7.62 9.39
N ALA A 195 -11.18 -8.38 9.99
CA ALA A 195 -9.78 -8.42 9.60
C ALA A 195 -9.28 -9.85 9.48
N ALA A 196 -8.48 -10.12 8.45
CA ALA A 196 -7.78 -11.39 8.32
C ALA A 196 -6.59 -11.43 9.30
N VAL A 197 -6.46 -12.53 10.02
CA VAL A 197 -5.36 -12.74 10.97
C VAL A 197 -4.75 -14.11 10.76
N GLU A 198 -3.42 -14.18 10.87
CA GLU A 198 -2.66 -15.42 10.80
C GLU A 198 -2.30 -15.91 12.20
N LYS A 199 -2.52 -17.19 12.47
CA LYS A 199 -2.06 -17.86 13.68
C LYS A 199 -1.73 -19.31 13.34
N ASN A 200 -0.50 -19.74 13.66
CA ASN A 200 0.00 -21.09 13.34
C ASN A 200 -0.10 -21.41 11.84
N GLU A 201 0.41 -20.52 10.99
CA GLU A 201 0.48 -20.70 9.52
C GLU A 201 -0.88 -20.78 8.81
N LYS A 202 -1.95 -20.40 9.51
CA LYS A 202 -3.33 -20.41 9.01
C LYS A 202 -4.01 -19.07 9.21
N PHE A 203 -4.90 -18.72 8.30
CA PHE A 203 -5.70 -17.51 8.29
C PHE A 203 -7.14 -17.79 8.68
N GLY A 204 -7.69 -16.87 9.46
CA GLY A 204 -9.12 -16.72 9.72
C GLY A 204 -9.47 -15.24 9.79
N PHE A 205 -10.69 -14.93 10.24
CA PHE A 205 -11.14 -13.54 10.37
C PHE A 205 -11.67 -13.26 11.76
N ILE A 206 -11.28 -12.10 12.29
CA ILE A 206 -11.77 -11.58 13.56
C ILE A 206 -12.62 -10.33 13.37
N ASP A 207 -13.51 -10.08 14.31
CA ASP A 207 -14.16 -8.77 14.45
C ASP A 207 -13.30 -7.80 15.28
N ARG A 208 -13.78 -6.56 15.40
CA ARG A 208 -13.12 -5.48 16.15
C ARG A 208 -13.05 -5.70 17.67
N LEU A 209 -13.74 -6.73 18.18
CA LEU A 209 -13.71 -7.17 19.57
C LEU A 209 -12.81 -8.41 19.76
N ASN A 210 -12.09 -8.81 18.72
CA ASN A 210 -11.23 -10.00 18.68
C ASN A 210 -12.00 -11.34 18.75
N ASN A 211 -13.28 -11.36 18.38
CA ASN A 211 -14.00 -12.62 18.22
C ASN A 211 -13.63 -13.25 16.88
N ILE A 212 -13.29 -14.53 16.86
CA ILE A 212 -13.10 -15.29 15.62
C ILE A 212 -14.47 -15.45 14.95
N VAL A 213 -14.68 -14.75 13.84
CA VAL A 213 -15.90 -14.80 13.03
C VAL A 213 -15.80 -15.90 11.97
N ILE A 214 -14.59 -16.08 11.41
CA ILE A 214 -14.29 -17.14 10.45
C ILE A 214 -13.09 -17.94 11.00
N PRO A 215 -13.20 -19.28 11.13
CA PRO A 215 -12.15 -20.11 11.71
C PRO A 215 -10.78 -19.90 11.06
N ILE A 216 -9.73 -20.05 11.87
CA ILE A 216 -8.34 -19.94 11.42
C ILE A 216 -7.91 -21.28 10.82
N GLU A 217 -8.26 -21.52 9.57
CA GLU A 217 -8.05 -22.81 8.88
C GLU A 217 -7.54 -22.69 7.43
N TYR A 218 -7.60 -21.49 6.83
CA TYR A 218 -7.16 -21.23 5.46
C TYR A 218 -5.64 -21.02 5.37
N TYR A 219 -4.99 -21.34 4.25
CA TYR A 219 -3.55 -21.04 4.10
C TYR A 219 -3.28 -19.60 3.66
N SER A 220 -4.27 -18.93 3.09
CA SER A 220 -4.22 -17.49 2.82
C SER A 220 -5.63 -16.90 2.79
N ALA A 221 -5.70 -15.59 3.03
CA ALA A 221 -6.94 -14.82 2.99
C ALA A 221 -6.66 -13.40 2.50
N THR A 222 -7.59 -12.83 1.73
CA THR A 222 -7.62 -11.40 1.40
C THR A 222 -8.48 -10.63 2.41
N TRP A 223 -8.50 -9.30 2.33
CA TRP A 223 -9.49 -8.49 3.03
C TRP A 223 -10.91 -8.72 2.47
N PHE A 224 -11.91 -8.31 3.24
CA PHE A 224 -13.31 -8.27 2.78
C PHE A 224 -13.58 -7.02 1.94
N SER A 225 -14.23 -7.20 0.81
CA SER A 225 -14.70 -6.11 -0.06
C SER A 225 -15.98 -6.53 -0.78
N GLY A 226 -17.03 -5.73 -0.69
CA GLY A 226 -18.36 -6.08 -1.18
C GLY A 226 -18.96 -7.29 -0.48
N GLY A 227 -18.61 -7.55 0.79
CA GLY A 227 -19.07 -8.73 1.54
C GLY A 227 -18.39 -10.05 1.15
N LEU A 228 -17.34 -10.01 0.32
CA LEU A 228 -16.62 -11.17 -0.19
C LEU A 228 -15.13 -11.10 0.16
N ALA A 229 -14.52 -12.27 0.36
CA ALA A 229 -13.08 -12.43 0.49
C ALA A 229 -12.61 -13.65 -0.29
N VAL A 230 -11.38 -13.62 -0.79
CA VAL A 230 -10.72 -14.79 -1.38
C VAL A 230 -9.92 -15.49 -0.30
N VAL A 231 -10.09 -16.79 -0.17
CA VAL A 231 -9.31 -17.64 0.72
C VAL A 231 -8.72 -18.81 -0.06
N ASN A 232 -7.61 -19.36 0.43
CA ASN A 232 -7.04 -20.59 -0.08
C ASN A 232 -7.22 -21.71 0.95
N ASN A 233 -7.83 -22.81 0.52
CA ASN A 233 -7.90 -24.05 1.27
C ASN A 233 -7.17 -25.15 0.48
N ASP A 234 -6.00 -25.55 1.00
CA ASP A 234 -5.04 -26.42 0.32
C ASP A 234 -4.73 -25.91 -1.11
N ASP A 235 -5.07 -26.68 -2.13
CA ASP A 235 -4.76 -26.35 -3.52
C ASP A 235 -5.84 -25.48 -4.21
N LYS A 236 -6.83 -24.99 -3.46
CA LYS A 236 -8.02 -24.36 -4.04
C LYS A 236 -8.31 -22.96 -3.50
N PHE A 237 -8.40 -22.00 -4.41
CA PHE A 237 -8.93 -20.68 -4.09
C PHE A 237 -10.46 -20.70 -4.07
N MET A 238 -11.05 -19.99 -3.12
CA MET A 238 -12.50 -19.89 -2.95
C MET A 238 -12.87 -18.44 -2.61
N ILE A 239 -13.98 -17.98 -3.16
CA ILE A 239 -14.66 -16.78 -2.69
C ILE A 239 -15.60 -17.20 -1.57
N ILE A 240 -15.43 -16.62 -0.40
CA ILE A 240 -16.33 -16.79 0.75
C ILE A 240 -17.07 -15.49 1.04
N ASN A 241 -18.27 -15.62 1.62
CA ASN A 241 -18.97 -14.49 2.22
C ASN A 241 -18.58 -14.32 3.70
N ARG A 242 -19.11 -13.27 4.33
CA ARG A 242 -18.88 -12.94 5.75
C ARG A 242 -19.37 -13.99 6.77
N SER A 243 -20.17 -14.96 6.34
CA SER A 243 -20.64 -16.09 7.16
C SER A 243 -19.83 -17.38 6.91
N ASN A 244 -18.67 -17.25 6.24
CA ASN A 244 -17.83 -18.37 5.80
C ASN A 244 -18.50 -19.35 4.82
N GLN A 245 -19.54 -18.91 4.10
CA GLN A 245 -20.15 -19.73 3.06
C GLN A 245 -19.35 -19.56 1.77
N VAL A 246 -18.97 -20.69 1.16
CA VAL A 246 -18.33 -20.69 -0.16
C VAL A 246 -19.35 -20.22 -1.19
N VAL A 247 -19.09 -19.04 -1.78
CA VAL A 247 -19.89 -18.46 -2.86
C VAL A 247 -19.47 -19.05 -4.19
N LYS A 248 -18.15 -19.22 -4.40
CA LYS A 248 -17.61 -19.76 -5.64
C LYS A 248 -16.22 -20.36 -5.42
N GLU A 249 -15.98 -21.47 -6.08
CA GLU A 249 -14.67 -22.10 -6.23
C GLU A 249 -13.94 -21.54 -7.45
N LEU A 250 -12.64 -21.31 -7.32
CA LEU A 250 -11.81 -20.66 -8.33
C LEU A 250 -10.73 -21.64 -8.84
N ASP A 251 -10.82 -21.98 -10.12
CA ASP A 251 -9.86 -22.85 -10.81
C ASP A 251 -8.72 -22.01 -11.45
N TYR A 252 -8.06 -21.19 -10.62
CA TYR A 252 -6.94 -20.33 -11.01
C TYR A 252 -5.71 -20.66 -10.18
N ALA A 253 -4.52 -20.53 -10.79
CA ALA A 253 -3.24 -20.73 -10.12
C ALA A 253 -2.96 -19.63 -9.08
N MET A 254 -3.48 -18.42 -9.32
CA MET A 254 -3.39 -17.30 -8.37
C MET A 254 -4.60 -16.39 -8.55
N VAL A 255 -5.08 -15.85 -7.43
CA VAL A 255 -6.18 -14.89 -7.38
C VAL A 255 -5.72 -13.72 -6.52
N PHE A 256 -5.77 -12.52 -7.08
CA PHE A 256 -5.44 -11.29 -6.38
C PHE A 256 -6.68 -10.73 -5.65
N PRO A 257 -6.49 -9.85 -4.65
CA PRO A 257 -7.61 -9.22 -3.93
C PRO A 257 -8.57 -8.45 -4.84
N PHE A 258 -9.81 -8.28 -4.37
CA PHE A 258 -10.82 -7.50 -5.08
C PHE A 258 -10.56 -6.00 -4.99
N ILE A 259 -10.62 -5.30 -6.13
CA ILE A 259 -10.59 -3.84 -6.27
C ILE A 259 -11.83 -3.44 -7.07
N ASN A 260 -12.74 -2.65 -6.48
CA ASN A 260 -14.00 -2.23 -7.10
C ASN A 260 -14.82 -3.39 -7.69
N GLY A 261 -14.83 -4.54 -7.01
CA GLY A 261 -15.56 -5.74 -7.43
C GLY A 261 -14.85 -6.58 -8.51
N LEU A 262 -13.61 -6.26 -8.88
CA LEU A 262 -12.79 -7.02 -9.83
C LEU A 262 -11.60 -7.66 -9.12
N ALA A 263 -11.25 -8.90 -9.48
CA ALA A 263 -10.03 -9.58 -9.04
C ALA A 263 -9.21 -10.01 -10.25
N LEU A 264 -7.90 -9.75 -10.23
CA LEU A 264 -6.97 -10.29 -11.22
C LEU A 264 -6.75 -11.78 -10.93
N VAL A 265 -6.66 -12.60 -11.98
CA VAL A 265 -6.45 -14.04 -11.87
C VAL A 265 -5.38 -14.52 -12.86
N LEU A 266 -4.69 -15.60 -12.48
CA LEU A 266 -3.71 -16.29 -13.32
C LEU A 266 -4.19 -17.72 -13.55
N SER A 267 -4.38 -18.11 -14.81
CA SER A 267 -4.60 -19.52 -15.16
C SER A 267 -3.27 -20.20 -15.51
N MET A 268 -3.21 -21.54 -15.40
CA MET A 268 -2.03 -22.34 -15.75
C MET A 268 -1.64 -22.28 -17.24
N ILE A 269 -2.46 -21.64 -18.10
CA ILE A 269 -2.28 -21.64 -19.56
C ILE A 269 -2.15 -20.22 -20.15
N THR A 270 -2.72 -19.19 -19.50
CA THR A 270 -2.59 -17.77 -19.90
C THR A 270 -2.88 -16.81 -18.73
N VAL A 271 -2.25 -15.62 -18.72
CA VAL A 271 -2.70 -14.48 -17.89
C VAL A 271 -3.94 -13.88 -18.58
N SER A 272 -5.12 -13.91 -17.94
CA SER A 272 -6.32 -13.26 -18.48
C SER A 272 -6.95 -12.33 -17.44
N MET A 273 -7.36 -11.15 -17.89
CA MET A 273 -8.24 -10.24 -17.17
C MET A 273 -9.68 -10.75 -17.34
N ASP A 274 -10.12 -11.68 -16.51
CA ASP A 274 -11.49 -12.19 -16.58
C ASP A 274 -12.47 -11.25 -15.85
N LEU A 275 -13.53 -10.85 -16.54
CA LEU A 275 -14.68 -10.15 -15.94
C LEU A 275 -15.45 -11.14 -15.03
N LEU A 276 -15.35 -10.99 -13.71
CA LEU A 276 -16.30 -11.64 -12.76
C LEU A 276 -17.67 -10.92 -12.73
N THR A 277 -18.11 -10.32 -13.84
CA THR A 277 -19.17 -9.28 -13.86
C THR A 277 -20.60 -9.80 -13.92
N LYS A 278 -20.90 -10.95 -13.31
CA LYS A 278 -22.29 -11.37 -13.10
C LYS A 278 -22.44 -12.20 -11.84
N MET A 279 -22.42 -11.56 -10.67
CA MET A 279 -22.95 -12.16 -9.44
C MET A 279 -23.66 -11.13 -8.55
N VAL A 280 -24.57 -10.36 -9.13
CA VAL A 280 -25.78 -9.84 -8.44
C VAL A 280 -26.94 -9.87 -9.43
N MET A 281 -27.66 -10.99 -9.46
CA MET A 281 -29.12 -11.05 -9.58
C MET A 281 -29.57 -12.26 -8.78
#